data_AF-A0A2G9I328-F1
#
_entry.id   AF-A0A2G9I328-F1
#
_cell.length_a   1.000
_cell.length_b   1.000
_cell.length_c   1.000
_cell.angle_alpha   90.00
_cell.angle_beta   90.00
_cell.angle_gamma   90.00
#
_symmetry.space_group_name_H-M   'P 1'
#
loop_
_entity.id
_entity.type
_entity.pdbx_description
1 polymer ?
#
loop_
_entity_poly.entity_id
_entity_poly.type
_entity_poly.pdbx_seq_one_letter_code
_entity_poly.pdbx_strand_id
1 'polypeptide(L)'
;MPTFIIILSILFFFPTSFSQPSTSSDCNGVLITYSYQIGDRIRPFLDDSVNQPYKFVSNLTVQNNGPEELKDWRVFVGFNNGELLVSAKNAVLDDGEALPANVSGGVVFSGSPVSDLKSAIETAGDVDLMEVRVELVGTQFGGGRRGAPLLGNISLANDGFSCRNSTTQENETTVCCLPDPNAKTDVSRTVNYSPLQTGDLTIMYDVTMTYESNYWAQVTITNHNPFSRLENWNLSFDWMENEFINAMRGAYPKVVNTNDCLFGSQGEFYKEFDFSKALSCDKRPTIIDLPLSKANDTNLGLVPFCCRNGTILPPSMDLMKSKSSFQMQVYKMPPGLNRTQLSPPRNWKINSTIGAEYLCGHPIRVPPTLFPEATGLPVGTAAVATWQVVCNITKTEKKPKCCVSFSSFFNDSVIPCNTCACGCDNGKDICNANEQAILLPAQALLIPFENRTRLTEEFAALQRRKLPNPLPCADNCGVSINWHLLSDYRKGWTARITLFNWGETDIADWFAAVELKNAIPGFEKVYSMDGKVLNSTIFLQGFPGSNYLIAERNGSNPKKDPRVPGTQQSVISFTKKEPGIDVGRVDGFPTKVYFNGEECSIPVILPSDAERRAVVSAVFSGVLLILVIFIVMQ
;
A
#
# COMPACT_ATOMS: atom_id res chain seq x y z
N MET A 1 -1.72 31.49 92.99
CA MET A 1 -3.00 30.79 93.24
C MET A 1 -4.12 31.53 92.52
N PRO A 2 -5.07 30.89 91.83
CA PRO A 2 -5.11 29.52 91.32
C PRO A 2 -5.13 29.45 89.78
N THR A 3 -4.71 28.31 89.27
CA THR A 3 -4.83 27.81 87.90
C THR A 3 -6.28 27.48 87.55
N PHE A 4 -6.80 28.02 86.44
CA PHE A 4 -8.03 27.56 85.80
C PHE A 4 -7.70 26.96 84.43
N ILE A 5 -8.03 25.67 84.28
CA ILE A 5 -7.95 24.90 83.05
C ILE A 5 -9.19 25.25 82.21
N ILE A 6 -9.00 25.72 80.98
CA ILE A 6 -10.06 25.86 79.98
C ILE A 6 -9.67 25.00 78.78
N ILE A 7 -10.48 23.97 78.54
CA ILE A 7 -10.44 23.07 77.39
C ILE A 7 -11.04 23.84 76.20
N LEU A 8 -10.25 24.11 75.16
CA LEU A 8 -10.71 24.73 73.93
C LEU A 8 -10.70 23.70 72.79
N SER A 9 -11.90 23.34 72.33
CA SER A 9 -12.20 22.47 71.21
C SER A 9 -11.75 23.12 69.89
N ILE A 10 -10.74 22.55 69.22
CA ILE A 10 -10.29 23.01 67.90
C ILE A 10 -11.12 22.27 66.84
N LEU A 11 -12.03 23.01 66.20
CA LEU A 11 -12.72 22.59 64.97
C LEU A 11 -11.74 22.71 63.79
N PHE A 12 -11.38 21.57 63.20
CA PHE A 12 -10.66 21.52 61.92
C PHE A 12 -11.62 21.90 60.78
N PHE A 13 -11.47 23.12 60.24
CA PHE A 13 -12.04 23.49 58.95
C PHE A 13 -11.11 22.99 57.84
N PHE A 14 -11.53 21.94 57.13
CA PHE A 14 -10.97 21.59 55.83
C PHE A 14 -11.42 22.64 54.79
N PRO A 15 -10.52 23.30 54.05
CA PRO A 15 -10.93 24.09 52.90
C PRO A 15 -11.34 23.13 51.78
N THR A 16 -12.63 23.00 51.56
CA THR A 16 -13.17 22.44 50.32
C THR A 16 -12.94 23.46 49.20
N SER A 17 -11.87 23.28 48.43
CA SER A 17 -11.69 23.99 47.17
C SER A 17 -12.79 23.53 46.20
N PHE A 18 -13.83 24.34 46.05
CA PHE A 18 -14.74 24.25 44.92
C PHE A 18 -13.95 24.62 43.66
N SER A 19 -13.68 23.63 42.81
CA SER A 19 -13.25 23.86 41.43
C SER A 19 -14.37 24.59 40.69
N GLN A 20 -14.18 25.87 40.37
CA GLN A 20 -15.04 26.58 39.44
C GLN A 20 -14.82 26.05 38.01
N PRO A 21 -15.86 25.98 37.15
CA PRO A 21 -15.68 25.69 35.74
C PRO A 21 -15.08 26.92 35.04
N SER A 22 -13.92 26.77 34.40
CA SER A 22 -13.29 27.83 33.60
C SER A 22 -14.05 28.01 32.28
N THR A 23 -14.47 29.24 32.00
CA THR A 23 -15.01 29.70 30.71
C THR A 23 -13.95 29.65 29.61
N SER A 24 -14.37 29.70 28.34
CA SER A 24 -13.55 29.61 27.11
C SER A 24 -12.37 30.61 27.00
N SER A 25 -12.25 31.56 27.91
CA SER A 25 -11.24 32.62 27.93
C SER A 25 -9.85 32.21 28.47
N ASP A 26 -9.68 31.01 29.05
CA ASP A 26 -8.45 30.62 29.77
C ASP A 26 -7.55 29.59 29.04
N CYS A 27 -7.72 29.40 27.73
CA CYS A 27 -6.90 28.44 26.99
C CYS A 27 -5.54 29.03 26.56
N ASN A 28 -4.47 28.71 27.29
CA ASN A 28 -3.08 29.09 26.96
C ASN A 28 -2.38 28.13 25.96
N GLY A 29 -3.14 27.47 25.09
CA GLY A 29 -2.64 26.50 24.11
C GLY A 29 -3.44 26.59 22.81
N VAL A 30 -3.73 25.44 22.19
CA VAL A 30 -4.55 25.41 20.98
C VAL A 30 -6.01 25.29 21.37
N LEU A 31 -6.81 26.30 21.04
CA LEU A 31 -8.25 26.33 21.22
C LEU A 31 -8.93 25.85 19.94
N ILE A 32 -9.73 24.80 20.05
CA ILE A 32 -10.54 24.27 18.96
C ILE A 32 -11.99 24.50 19.29
N THR A 33 -12.69 25.19 18.41
CA THR A 33 -14.12 25.48 18.55
C THR A 33 -14.86 25.01 17.31
N TYR A 34 -15.91 24.22 17.50
CA TYR A 34 -16.83 23.78 16.45
C TYR A 34 -18.21 24.32 16.74
N SER A 35 -18.78 25.10 15.80
CA SER A 35 -20.13 25.63 15.91
C SER A 35 -21.01 25.15 14.76
N TYR A 36 -22.20 24.68 15.09
CA TYR A 36 -23.21 24.33 14.11
C TYR A 36 -24.17 25.48 13.86
N GLN A 37 -24.40 25.77 12.58
CA GLN A 37 -25.24 26.90 12.18
C GLN A 37 -26.65 26.47 11.82
N ILE A 38 -26.79 25.64 10.78
CA ILE A 38 -28.08 25.39 10.14
C ILE A 38 -28.21 23.95 9.66
N GLY A 39 -29.43 23.41 9.77
CA GLY A 39 -29.86 22.11 9.25
C GLY A 39 -31.13 22.23 8.43
N ASP A 40 -31.02 22.27 7.10
CA ASP A 40 -32.17 22.42 6.21
C ASP A 40 -32.54 21.10 5.53
N ARG A 41 -33.82 20.74 5.53
CA ARG A 41 -34.30 19.54 4.83
C ARG A 41 -34.08 19.70 3.33
N ILE A 42 -33.37 18.76 2.70
CA ILE A 42 -33.11 18.77 1.25
C ILE A 42 -33.81 17.60 0.56
N ARG A 43 -33.89 17.66 -0.78
CA ARG A 43 -34.50 16.60 -1.59
C ARG A 43 -33.53 15.40 -1.74
N PRO A 44 -34.03 14.16 -1.88
CA PRO A 44 -35.44 13.78 -1.92
C PRO A 44 -36.13 13.93 -0.56
N PHE A 45 -37.42 14.27 -0.61
CA PHE A 45 -38.25 14.27 0.60
C PHE A 45 -38.77 12.85 0.80
N LEU A 46 -38.27 12.20 1.83
CA LEU A 46 -38.60 10.84 2.21
C LEU A 46 -39.59 10.85 3.38
N ASP A 47 -40.46 9.86 3.42
CA ASP A 47 -41.35 9.62 4.56
C ASP A 47 -40.60 8.96 5.73
N ASP A 48 -39.50 8.27 5.42
CA ASP A 48 -38.57 7.72 6.41
C ASP A 48 -37.69 8.84 7.00
N SER A 49 -37.93 9.15 8.27
CA SER A 49 -37.19 10.17 9.02
C SER A 49 -35.70 9.84 9.20
N VAL A 50 -35.32 8.56 9.22
CA VAL A 50 -33.91 8.14 9.43
C VAL A 50 -33.09 8.41 8.18
N ASN A 51 -33.64 8.09 7.01
CA ASN A 51 -32.96 8.26 5.73
C ASN A 51 -33.16 9.64 5.10
N GLN A 52 -33.97 10.52 5.71
CA GLN A 52 -34.20 11.86 5.20
C GLN A 52 -32.90 12.70 5.22
N PRO A 53 -32.42 13.21 4.06
CA PRO A 53 -31.25 14.08 4.02
C PRO A 53 -31.55 15.51 4.49
N TYR A 54 -30.61 16.06 5.26
CA TYR A 54 -30.58 17.46 5.69
C TYR A 54 -29.22 18.06 5.33
N LYS A 55 -29.20 19.24 4.71
CA LYS A 55 -27.97 20.02 4.53
C LYS A 55 -27.54 20.55 5.89
N PHE A 56 -26.29 20.36 6.27
CA PHE A 56 -25.68 21.04 7.41
C PHE A 56 -24.65 22.07 6.97
N VAL A 57 -24.53 23.13 7.77
CA VAL A 57 -23.44 24.12 7.71
C VAL A 57 -22.85 24.27 9.10
N SER A 58 -21.54 24.10 9.22
CA SER A 58 -20.80 24.28 10.48
C SER A 58 -19.47 24.99 10.26
N ASN A 59 -18.98 25.63 11.32
CA ASN A 59 -17.68 26.26 11.35
C ASN A 59 -16.78 25.55 12.35
N LEU A 60 -15.61 25.13 11.89
CA LEU A 60 -14.51 24.70 12.74
C LEU A 60 -13.48 25.83 12.80
N THR A 61 -13.04 26.16 14.00
CA THR A 61 -12.03 27.20 14.27
C THR A 61 -10.90 26.58 15.07
N VAL A 62 -9.67 26.85 14.64
CA VAL A 62 -8.45 26.43 15.31
C VAL A 62 -7.66 27.69 15.58
N GLN A 63 -7.43 28.00 16.86
CA GLN A 63 -6.74 29.20 17.29
C GLN A 63 -5.55 28.82 18.17
N ASN A 64 -4.38 29.35 17.83
CA ASN A 64 -3.15 29.12 18.58
C ASN A 64 -2.88 30.25 19.59
N ASN A 65 -3.34 30.05 20.83
CA ASN A 65 -3.03 30.94 21.96
C ASN A 65 -1.73 30.54 22.68
N GLY A 66 -1.03 29.53 22.18
CA GLY A 66 0.19 29.02 22.77
C GLY A 66 1.40 29.94 22.54
N PRO A 67 2.52 29.66 23.25
CA PRO A 67 3.77 30.39 23.09
C PRO A 67 4.53 30.03 21.80
N GLU A 68 4.26 28.85 21.22
CA GLU A 68 4.93 28.30 20.05
C GLU A 68 3.99 28.21 18.84
N GLU A 69 4.54 28.27 17.63
CA GLU A 69 3.79 28.11 16.37
C GLU A 69 3.22 26.69 16.25
N LEU A 70 1.93 26.57 15.92
CA LEU A 70 1.26 25.30 15.65
C LEU A 70 1.42 24.97 14.16
N LYS A 71 2.30 24.02 13.85
CA LYS A 71 2.59 23.61 12.47
C LYS A 71 1.74 22.45 12.01
N ASP A 72 1.40 22.46 10.73
CA ASP A 72 0.58 21.46 10.06
C ASP A 72 -0.59 21.03 10.96
N TRP A 73 -1.42 22.01 11.35
CA TRP A 73 -2.51 21.75 12.28
C TRP A 73 -3.45 20.67 11.71
N ARG A 74 -3.78 19.71 12.57
CA ARG A 74 -4.65 18.57 12.27
C ARG A 74 -5.70 18.44 13.35
N VAL A 75 -6.97 18.43 12.96
CA VAL A 75 -8.08 18.35 13.92
C VAL A 75 -9.02 17.21 13.54
N PHE A 76 -9.22 16.30 14.49
CA PHE A 76 -10.23 15.26 14.38
C PHE A 76 -11.60 15.82 14.73
N VAL A 77 -12.59 15.51 13.89
CA VAL A 77 -14.01 15.81 14.11
C VAL A 77 -14.83 14.53 13.93
N GLY A 78 -15.51 14.11 14.98
CA GLY A 78 -16.35 12.91 15.01
C GLY A 78 -17.77 13.17 14.52
N PHE A 79 -18.15 12.50 13.44
CA PHE A 79 -19.48 12.56 12.82
C PHE A 79 -20.27 11.26 13.13
N ASN A 80 -21.56 11.37 13.46
CA ASN A 80 -22.34 10.27 14.08
C ASN A 80 -23.60 9.85 13.30
N ASN A 81 -24.04 10.63 12.32
CA ASN A 81 -25.34 10.52 11.66
C ASN A 81 -25.24 10.26 10.14
N GLY A 82 -24.26 9.46 9.71
CA GLY A 82 -24.14 9.07 8.32
C GLY A 82 -23.64 10.19 7.40
N GLU A 83 -22.88 11.15 7.92
CA GLU A 83 -22.60 12.41 7.26
C GLU A 83 -21.78 12.25 5.97
N LEU A 84 -22.24 12.93 4.91
CA LEU A 84 -21.53 13.10 3.65
C LEU A 84 -21.01 14.53 3.57
N LEU A 85 -19.70 14.72 3.62
CA LEU A 85 -19.09 16.04 3.51
C LEU A 85 -18.93 16.43 2.04
N VAL A 86 -19.37 17.63 1.68
CA VAL A 86 -19.35 18.12 0.28
C VAL A 86 -18.28 19.18 0.07
N SER A 87 -18.03 20.02 1.07
CA SER A 87 -16.95 21.02 1.00
C SER A 87 -16.38 21.32 2.38
N ALA A 88 -15.07 21.54 2.44
CA ALA A 88 -14.36 22.10 3.58
C ALA A 88 -13.49 23.26 3.07
N LYS A 89 -13.89 24.49 3.35
CA LYS A 89 -13.09 25.66 2.96
C LYS A 89 -11.94 25.84 3.93
N ASN A 90 -10.74 26.16 3.44
CA ASN A 90 -9.51 26.32 4.25
C ASN A 90 -8.96 25.02 4.90
N ALA A 91 -9.50 23.85 4.54
CA ALA A 91 -9.03 22.54 5.03
C ALA A 91 -9.21 21.45 3.97
N VAL A 92 -8.52 20.33 4.15
CA VAL A 92 -8.70 19.09 3.40
C VAL A 92 -8.83 17.91 4.36
N LEU A 93 -9.27 16.75 3.86
CA LEU A 93 -9.21 15.51 4.63
C LEU A 93 -7.77 14.98 4.64
N ASP A 94 -7.29 14.58 5.82
CA ASP A 94 -5.89 14.14 6.04
C ASP A 94 -5.56 12.83 5.30
N ASP A 95 -6.57 11.98 5.08
CA ASP A 95 -6.46 10.72 4.34
C ASP A 95 -6.36 10.89 2.81
N GLY A 96 -6.53 12.12 2.31
CA GLY A 96 -6.46 12.44 0.88
C GLY A 96 -7.71 12.02 0.09
N GLU A 97 -8.82 11.68 0.75
CA GLU A 97 -10.08 11.41 0.07
C GLU A 97 -10.63 12.70 -0.58
N ALA A 98 -11.12 12.60 -1.81
CA ALA A 98 -11.68 13.74 -2.53
C ALA A 98 -13.14 13.99 -2.10
N LEU A 99 -13.49 15.25 -1.84
CA LEU A 99 -14.87 15.63 -1.56
C LEU A 99 -15.72 15.62 -2.86
N PRO A 100 -16.99 15.16 -2.82
CA PRO A 100 -17.73 14.75 -1.62
C PRO A 100 -17.35 13.36 -1.11
N ALA A 101 -17.18 13.21 0.22
CA ALA A 101 -16.72 11.99 0.88
C ALA A 101 -17.63 11.58 2.04
N ASN A 102 -17.70 10.28 2.34
CA ASN A 102 -18.43 9.76 3.50
C ASN A 102 -17.55 9.88 4.74
N VAL A 103 -17.94 10.74 5.68
CA VAL A 103 -17.15 11.05 6.89
C VAL A 103 -17.75 10.42 8.16
N SER A 104 -18.66 9.46 7.99
CA SER A 104 -19.32 8.75 9.11
C SER A 104 -18.28 8.07 10.01
N GLY A 105 -18.35 8.33 11.32
CA GLY A 105 -17.36 7.84 12.29
C GLY A 105 -16.24 8.83 12.61
N GLY A 106 -16.16 9.92 11.85
CA GLY A 106 -15.22 11.02 12.07
C GLY A 106 -14.06 11.04 11.07
N VAL A 107 -13.46 12.22 10.93
CA VAL A 107 -12.37 12.48 9.99
C VAL A 107 -11.38 13.47 10.58
N VAL A 108 -10.14 13.42 10.12
CA VAL A 108 -9.11 14.41 10.46
C VAL A 108 -9.04 15.45 9.34
N PHE A 109 -9.15 16.71 9.72
CA PHE A 109 -8.94 17.85 8.83
C PHE A 109 -7.53 18.39 8.98
N SER A 110 -6.93 18.75 7.85
CA SER A 110 -5.59 19.33 7.77
C SER A 110 -5.63 20.66 7.03
N GLY A 111 -4.84 21.63 7.48
CA GLY A 111 -4.89 23.00 6.96
C GLY A 111 -4.51 23.16 5.50
N SER A 112 -5.27 23.98 4.76
CA SER A 112 -4.99 24.29 3.35
C SER A 112 -5.73 25.54 2.88
N PRO A 113 -5.08 26.61 2.41
CA PRO A 113 -3.64 26.73 2.14
C PRO A 113 -2.80 27.05 3.38
N VAL A 114 -3.43 27.48 4.48
CA VAL A 114 -2.75 27.83 5.73
C VAL A 114 -2.67 26.58 6.61
N SER A 115 -1.51 25.94 6.62
CA SER A 115 -1.23 24.75 7.45
C SER A 115 -0.58 25.09 8.79
N ASP A 116 0.05 26.26 8.91
CA ASP A 116 0.75 26.72 10.11
C ASP A 116 0.03 27.93 10.73
N LEU A 117 -0.13 27.93 12.05
CA LEU A 117 -0.71 29.03 12.84
C LEU A 117 0.35 29.61 13.77
N LYS A 118 0.65 30.90 13.60
CA LYS A 118 1.66 31.59 14.42
C LYS A 118 1.24 31.65 15.89
N SER A 119 2.22 31.80 16.77
CA SER A 119 1.96 31.88 18.21
C SER A 119 1.45 33.26 18.61
N ALA A 120 0.68 33.33 19.71
CA ALA A 120 0.18 34.59 20.23
C ALA A 120 1.30 35.57 20.63
N ILE A 121 2.49 35.05 20.96
CA ILE A 121 3.69 35.84 21.26
C ILE A 121 4.26 36.48 19.99
N GLU A 122 4.42 35.68 18.92
CA GLU A 122 5.01 36.15 17.66
C GLU A 122 4.14 37.18 16.94
N THR A 123 2.82 37.10 17.11
CA THR A 123 1.85 37.98 16.45
C THR A 123 1.37 39.14 17.30
N ALA A 124 1.87 39.28 18.54
CA ALA A 124 1.38 40.24 19.53
C ALA A 124 -0.15 40.20 19.73
N GLY A 125 -0.75 39.01 19.60
CA GLY A 125 -2.20 38.83 19.74
C GLY A 125 -3.02 39.04 18.47
N ASP A 126 -2.40 39.19 17.29
CA ASP A 126 -3.14 39.31 16.02
C ASP A 126 -3.84 37.99 15.65
N VAL A 127 -5.17 38.00 15.78
CA VAL A 127 -6.05 36.83 15.59
C VAL A 127 -5.98 36.28 14.17
N ASP A 128 -5.85 37.15 13.16
CA ASP A 128 -5.86 36.74 11.75
C ASP A 128 -4.63 35.89 11.36
N LEU A 129 -3.55 35.96 12.17
CA LEU A 129 -2.31 35.21 11.98
C LEU A 129 -2.22 33.94 12.84
N MET A 130 -3.10 33.79 13.84
CA MET A 130 -3.11 32.67 14.79
C MET A 130 -4.36 31.80 14.70
N GLU A 131 -5.40 32.24 13.97
CA GLU A 131 -6.66 31.53 13.78
C GLU A 131 -6.83 31.12 12.31
N VAL A 132 -7.40 29.93 12.11
CA VAL A 132 -8.02 29.54 10.85
C VAL A 132 -9.46 29.15 11.08
N ARG A 133 -10.32 29.60 10.17
CA ARG A 133 -11.73 29.22 10.12
C ARG A 133 -12.01 28.33 8.92
N VAL A 134 -12.57 27.16 9.20
CA VAL A 134 -12.93 26.13 8.25
C VAL A 134 -14.45 26.06 8.16
N GLU A 135 -14.97 26.36 6.98
CA GLU A 135 -16.41 26.29 6.70
C GLU A 135 -16.74 24.91 6.12
N LEU A 136 -17.58 24.15 6.82
CA LEU A 136 -17.97 22.80 6.47
C LEU A 136 -19.41 22.78 5.95
N VAL A 137 -19.61 22.16 4.79
CA VAL A 137 -20.94 21.96 4.20
C VAL A 137 -21.09 20.49 3.82
N GLY A 138 -22.18 19.88 4.24
CA GLY A 138 -22.45 18.48 3.95
C GLY A 138 -23.92 18.12 4.07
N THR A 139 -24.19 16.82 4.00
CA THR A 139 -25.50 16.20 4.21
C THR A 139 -25.43 15.29 5.42
N GLN A 140 -26.42 15.37 6.31
CA GLN A 140 -26.62 14.46 7.44
C GLN A 140 -27.97 13.75 7.30
N PHE A 141 -28.08 12.55 7.87
CA PHE A 141 -29.30 11.74 7.83
C PHE A 141 -29.89 11.61 9.24
N GLY A 142 -31.22 11.56 9.38
CA GLY A 142 -31.85 11.26 10.67
C GLY A 142 -31.93 12.41 11.71
N GLY A 143 -31.41 13.61 11.41
CA GLY A 143 -31.24 14.72 12.37
C GLY A 143 -32.17 15.94 12.21
N GLY A 144 -33.48 15.72 12.06
CA GLY A 144 -34.43 16.79 11.71
C GLY A 144 -34.92 17.71 12.85
N ARG A 145 -34.58 19.00 12.75
CA ARG A 145 -35.31 20.20 13.23
C ARG A 145 -35.17 20.69 14.69
N ARG A 146 -34.36 20.08 15.56
CA ARG A 146 -33.99 20.66 16.87
C ARG A 146 -32.53 20.40 17.24
N GLY A 147 -31.75 21.48 17.31
CA GLY A 147 -30.62 21.71 18.23
C GLY A 147 -29.46 20.72 18.22
N ALA A 148 -28.35 21.18 17.65
CA ALA A 148 -26.99 20.62 17.68
C ALA A 148 -26.73 19.29 16.93
N PRO A 149 -25.60 19.19 16.19
CA PRO A 149 -25.01 17.93 15.85
C PRO A 149 -24.45 17.39 17.15
N LEU A 150 -24.94 16.24 17.58
CA LEU A 150 -24.25 15.45 18.58
C LEU A 150 -22.97 14.93 17.93
N LEU A 151 -21.92 15.76 17.95
CA LEU A 151 -20.56 15.37 17.60
C LEU A 151 -20.10 14.25 18.52
N GLY A 152 -19.41 13.25 17.97
CA GLY A 152 -18.87 12.14 18.77
C GLY A 152 -17.67 12.56 19.60
N ASN A 153 -16.79 13.40 19.05
CA ASN A 153 -15.62 13.96 19.72
C ASN A 153 -14.96 15.04 18.83
N ILE A 154 -14.28 16.04 19.41
CA ILE A 154 -13.34 16.90 18.68
C ILE A 154 -12.01 16.91 19.41
N SER A 155 -10.89 16.84 18.70
CA SER A 155 -9.57 16.88 19.34
C SER A 155 -8.48 17.32 18.35
N LEU A 156 -7.40 17.89 18.87
CA LEU A 156 -6.19 18.11 18.10
C LEU A 156 -5.54 16.75 17.83
N ALA A 157 -5.18 16.47 16.58
CA ALA A 157 -4.52 15.24 16.13
C ALA A 157 -3.00 15.42 15.95
N ASN A 158 -2.45 16.60 16.27
CA ASN A 158 -1.01 16.83 16.30
C ASN A 158 -0.35 16.08 17.46
N ASP A 159 0.80 15.46 17.20
CA ASP A 159 1.60 14.79 18.22
C ASP A 159 2.14 15.80 19.25
N GLY A 160 2.27 15.36 20.51
CA GLY A 160 2.83 16.19 21.58
C GLY A 160 1.84 17.16 22.25
N PHE A 161 0.55 17.05 21.96
CA PHE A 161 -0.51 17.80 22.64
C PHE A 161 -1.47 16.88 23.40
N SER A 162 -1.93 17.33 24.57
CA SER A 162 -2.97 16.68 25.36
C SER A 162 -4.19 17.57 25.44
N CYS A 163 -5.33 17.07 24.96
CA CYS A 163 -6.60 17.78 24.94
C CYS A 163 -7.44 17.46 26.17
N ARG A 164 -8.03 18.50 26.78
CA ARG A 164 -9.04 18.33 27.83
C ARG A 164 -10.36 17.83 27.24
N ASN A 165 -11.24 17.31 28.09
CA ASN A 165 -12.59 16.91 27.69
C ASN A 165 -13.34 18.07 27.03
N SER A 166 -14.07 17.76 25.96
CA SER A 166 -14.88 18.73 25.24
C SER A 166 -15.97 19.31 26.13
N THR A 167 -16.14 20.63 26.02
CA THR A 167 -17.22 21.36 26.69
C THR A 167 -18.20 21.81 25.63
N THR A 168 -19.44 21.31 25.68
CA THR A 168 -20.49 21.68 24.74
C THR A 168 -21.47 22.64 25.41
N GLN A 169 -21.67 23.80 24.80
CA GLN A 169 -22.70 24.78 25.17
C GLN A 169 -23.58 25.03 23.95
N GLU A 170 -24.87 24.71 24.08
CA GLU A 170 -25.86 24.82 22.98
C GLU A 170 -25.42 24.13 21.67
N ASN A 171 -25.00 24.90 20.67
CA ASN A 171 -24.57 24.43 19.34
C ASN A 171 -23.05 24.52 19.13
N GLU A 172 -22.30 24.86 20.18
CA GLU A 172 -20.86 25.07 20.12
C GLU A 172 -20.13 24.08 21.03
N THR A 173 -19.15 23.38 20.49
CA THR A 173 -18.27 22.48 21.24
C THR A 173 -16.86 23.03 21.22
N THR A 174 -16.27 23.20 22.40
CA THR A 174 -14.93 23.77 22.57
C THR A 174 -14.02 22.78 23.27
N VAL A 175 -12.77 22.68 22.80
CA VAL A 175 -11.69 21.88 23.40
C VAL A 175 -10.42 22.73 23.47
N CYS A 176 -9.75 22.68 24.61
CA CYS A 176 -8.42 23.28 24.79
C CYS A 176 -7.36 22.18 24.86
N CYS A 177 -6.35 22.27 24.02
CA CYS A 177 -5.22 21.35 23.96
C CYS A 177 -3.92 22.05 24.37
N LEU A 178 -3.20 21.47 25.31
CA LEU A 178 -1.94 22.00 25.83
C LEU A 178 -0.78 21.09 25.40
N PRO A 179 0.43 21.63 25.20
CA PRO A 179 1.62 20.80 25.00
C PRO A 179 1.78 19.79 26.13
N ASP A 180 2.04 18.53 25.81
CA ASP A 180 2.26 17.47 26.80
C ASP A 180 3.66 17.61 27.41
N PRO A 181 3.79 17.88 28.72
CA PRO A 181 5.10 18.03 29.37
C PRO A 181 5.95 16.75 29.37
N ASN A 182 5.37 15.59 29.03
CA ASN A 182 6.10 14.33 28.89
C ASN A 182 6.53 14.03 27.45
N ALA A 183 6.10 14.84 26.47
CA ALA A 183 6.51 14.69 25.09
C ALA A 183 7.93 15.26 24.89
N LYS A 184 8.85 14.43 24.41
CA LYS A 184 10.20 14.88 24.03
C LYS A 184 10.12 15.54 22.65
N THR A 185 9.99 16.86 22.59
CA THR A 185 10.17 17.64 21.37
C THR A 185 11.53 18.34 21.42
N ASP A 186 12.47 17.89 20.60
CA ASP A 186 13.76 18.57 20.41
C ASP A 186 13.51 19.87 19.61
N VAL A 187 13.23 20.97 20.31
CA VAL A 187 13.01 22.29 19.71
C VAL A 187 14.35 23.02 19.58
N SER A 188 14.94 22.96 18.39
CA SER A 188 15.98 23.88 17.93
C SER A 188 15.47 24.65 16.72
N ARG A 189 15.44 25.99 16.83
CA ARG A 189 15.03 26.96 15.80
C ARG A 189 15.74 26.75 14.45
N THR A 190 15.11 26.02 13.54
CA THR A 190 15.37 26.01 12.09
C THR A 190 14.10 25.45 11.44
N VAL A 191 13.51 26.12 10.44
CA VAL A 191 12.37 25.68 9.60
C VAL A 191 11.99 24.20 9.89
N ASN A 192 11.01 23.97 10.78
CA ASN A 192 10.75 22.62 11.31
C ASN A 192 10.28 21.70 10.18
N TYR A 193 11.23 21.01 9.56
CA TYR A 193 10.96 19.96 8.62
C TYR A 193 10.49 18.72 9.37
N SER A 194 9.46 18.06 8.86
CA SER A 194 9.09 16.74 9.37
C SER A 194 10.22 15.73 9.08
N PRO A 195 10.47 14.77 9.98
CA PRO A 195 11.41 13.70 9.71
C PRO A 195 10.93 12.86 8.52
N LEU A 196 11.87 12.25 7.80
CA LEU A 196 11.54 11.31 6.73
C LEU A 196 10.74 10.13 7.30
N GLN A 197 9.60 9.86 6.69
CA GLN A 197 8.73 8.75 7.05
C GLN A 197 9.07 7.50 6.22
N THR A 198 8.73 6.34 6.77
CA THR A 198 8.93 5.03 6.12
C THR A 198 7.60 4.51 5.60
N GLY A 199 7.62 3.93 4.40
CA GLY A 199 6.52 3.16 3.82
C GLY A 199 7.03 2.19 2.78
N ASP A 200 6.14 1.38 2.19
CA ASP A 200 6.52 0.40 1.15
C ASP A 200 7.13 1.09 -0.08
N LEU A 201 6.60 2.26 -0.42
CA LEU A 201 7.06 3.10 -1.51
C LEU A 201 7.07 4.56 -1.04
N THR A 202 8.07 5.34 -1.43
CA THR A 202 8.12 6.77 -1.16
C THR A 202 8.31 7.55 -2.46
N ILE A 203 7.62 8.67 -2.60
CA ILE A 203 7.77 9.59 -3.72
C ILE A 203 8.30 10.92 -3.17
N MET A 204 9.48 11.32 -3.63
CA MET A 204 10.07 12.62 -3.31
C MET A 204 9.76 13.60 -4.43
N TYR A 205 9.25 14.78 -4.07
CA TYR A 205 9.03 15.91 -4.97
C TYR A 205 10.01 17.02 -4.62
N ASP A 206 11.10 17.11 -5.37
CA ASP A 206 12.22 18.03 -5.11
C ASP A 206 12.21 19.18 -6.11
N VAL A 207 11.93 20.40 -5.67
CA VAL A 207 12.09 21.60 -6.51
C VAL A 207 13.58 21.94 -6.55
N THR A 208 14.21 21.72 -7.70
CA THR A 208 15.66 21.89 -7.88
C THR A 208 16.04 23.30 -8.33
N MET A 209 15.17 23.94 -9.13
CA MET A 209 15.38 25.31 -9.61
C MET A 209 14.04 26.04 -9.61
N THR A 210 14.03 27.28 -9.14
CA THR A 210 12.83 28.13 -9.13
C THR A 210 13.08 29.43 -9.89
N TYR A 211 12.12 29.79 -10.74
CA TYR A 211 12.06 31.06 -11.45
C TYR A 211 10.76 31.78 -11.05
N GLU A 212 10.55 32.95 -11.64
CA GLU A 212 9.38 33.76 -11.35
C GLU A 212 8.08 33.01 -11.67
N SER A 213 7.83 32.65 -12.92
CA SER A 213 6.58 31.99 -13.32
C SER A 213 6.63 30.46 -13.37
N ASN A 214 7.79 29.84 -13.21
CA ASN A 214 7.96 28.40 -13.36
C ASN A 214 9.09 27.86 -12.49
N TYR A 215 9.17 26.54 -12.37
CA TYR A 215 10.23 25.85 -11.65
C TYR A 215 10.49 24.47 -12.26
N TRP A 216 11.67 23.91 -11.96
CA TRP A 216 11.99 22.52 -12.24
C TRP A 216 11.82 21.69 -10.96
N ALA A 217 11.11 20.58 -11.09
CA ALA A 217 10.98 19.58 -10.04
C ALA A 217 11.53 18.24 -10.51
N GLN A 218 12.27 17.56 -9.64
CA GLN A 218 12.62 16.16 -9.79
C GLN A 218 11.67 15.32 -8.93
N VAL A 219 11.07 14.31 -9.53
CA VAL A 219 10.27 13.32 -8.84
C VAL A 219 11.07 12.04 -8.76
N THR A 220 11.25 11.53 -7.54
CA THR A 220 11.96 10.25 -7.30
C THR A 220 11.05 9.27 -6.60
N ILE A 221 10.70 8.19 -7.29
CA ILE A 221 9.94 7.06 -6.75
C ILE A 221 10.95 6.03 -6.23
N THR A 222 10.86 5.65 -4.96
CA THR A 222 11.74 4.64 -4.34
C THR A 222 10.92 3.52 -3.73
N ASN A 223 11.21 2.29 -4.13
CA ASN A 223 10.64 1.08 -3.55
C ASN A 223 11.52 0.58 -2.39
N HIS A 224 10.90 0.45 -1.22
CA HIS A 224 11.53 -0.05 0.00
C HIS A 224 11.07 -1.47 0.33
N ASN A 225 9.99 -1.94 -0.29
CA ASN A 225 9.45 -3.26 -0.01
C ASN A 225 10.34 -4.37 -0.63
N PRO A 226 10.84 -5.33 0.16
CA PRO A 226 11.81 -6.33 -0.29
C PRO A 226 11.22 -7.39 -1.23
N PHE A 227 9.90 -7.45 -1.36
CA PHE A 227 9.21 -8.46 -2.16
C PHE A 227 8.27 -7.87 -3.20
N SER A 228 8.12 -6.54 -3.28
CA SER A 228 7.25 -5.88 -4.25
C SER A 228 8.05 -5.39 -5.46
N ARG A 229 7.42 -5.38 -6.63
CA ARG A 229 7.91 -4.69 -7.83
C ARG A 229 6.79 -3.87 -8.45
N LEU A 230 7.17 -2.89 -9.25
CA LEU A 230 6.25 -2.19 -10.13
C LEU A 230 6.66 -2.44 -11.58
N GLU A 231 5.67 -2.55 -12.46
CA GLU A 231 5.81 -2.72 -13.91
C GLU A 231 4.86 -1.78 -14.63
N ASN A 232 5.38 -1.06 -15.64
CA ASN A 232 4.61 -0.06 -16.38
C ASN A 232 3.85 0.89 -15.44
N TRP A 233 4.55 1.43 -14.43
CA TRP A 233 3.90 2.30 -13.46
C TRP A 233 3.25 3.51 -14.16
N ASN A 234 2.07 3.89 -13.69
CA ASN A 234 1.36 5.11 -14.06
C ASN A 234 1.21 5.95 -12.79
N LEU A 235 1.81 7.13 -12.79
CA LEU A 235 1.76 8.07 -11.66
C LEU A 235 0.80 9.21 -11.99
N SER A 236 -0.16 9.49 -11.12
CA SER A 236 -1.04 10.65 -11.22
C SER A 236 -1.09 11.42 -9.91
N PHE A 237 -1.43 12.70 -10.02
CA PHE A 237 -1.55 13.64 -8.91
C PHE A 237 -2.41 14.81 -9.35
N ASP A 238 -2.89 15.61 -8.40
CA ASP A 238 -3.73 16.78 -8.64
C ASP A 238 -2.93 18.08 -8.48
N TRP A 239 -3.04 18.94 -9.49
CA TRP A 239 -2.62 20.34 -9.42
C TRP A 239 -3.58 21.13 -8.52
N MET A 240 -3.02 22.03 -7.70
CA MET A 240 -3.77 22.79 -6.71
C MET A 240 -4.13 24.19 -7.20
N GLU A 241 -3.30 24.76 -8.08
CA GLU A 241 -3.40 26.11 -8.59
C GLU A 241 -3.31 26.10 -10.14
N ASN A 242 -4.04 25.21 -10.82
CA ASN A 242 -4.11 25.11 -12.29
C ASN A 242 -2.74 25.12 -13.00
N GLU A 243 -1.71 24.60 -12.33
CA GLU A 243 -0.37 24.50 -12.89
C GLU A 243 -0.37 23.61 -14.16
N PHE A 244 0.66 23.76 -14.98
CA PHE A 244 0.81 22.93 -16.18
C PHE A 244 2.25 22.51 -16.44
N ILE A 245 2.39 21.39 -17.15
CA ILE A 245 3.68 20.80 -17.48
C ILE A 245 4.10 21.30 -18.86
N ASN A 246 5.23 22.00 -18.92
CA ASN A 246 5.78 22.48 -20.19
C ASN A 246 6.82 21.54 -20.80
N ALA A 247 7.64 20.89 -19.98
CA ALA A 247 8.70 20.00 -20.44
C ALA A 247 8.97 18.89 -19.42
N MET A 248 9.44 17.73 -19.87
CA MET A 248 9.80 16.60 -19.02
C MET A 248 11.04 15.87 -19.54
N ARG A 249 11.76 15.23 -18.62
CA ARG A 249 12.88 14.32 -18.88
C ARG A 249 12.79 13.11 -17.97
N GLY A 250 13.15 11.93 -18.45
CA GLY A 250 13.09 10.65 -17.72
C GLY A 250 11.71 9.99 -17.75
N ALA A 251 10.64 10.76 -17.89
CA ALA A 251 9.26 10.29 -18.00
C ALA A 251 8.48 11.19 -18.98
N TYR A 252 7.26 10.80 -19.32
CA TYR A 252 6.40 11.54 -20.23
C TYR A 252 4.92 11.43 -19.85
N PRO A 253 4.06 12.40 -20.18
CA PRO A 253 2.63 12.22 -20.02
C PRO A 253 2.12 11.11 -20.94
N LYS A 254 1.19 10.30 -20.42
CA LYS A 254 0.54 9.23 -21.18
C LYS A 254 -0.25 9.76 -22.37
N VAL A 255 -0.83 10.95 -22.22
CA VAL A 255 -1.55 11.68 -23.26
C VAL A 255 -1.00 13.11 -23.28
N VAL A 256 -0.64 13.59 -24.47
CA VAL A 256 -0.25 15.00 -24.68
C VAL A 256 -1.43 15.69 -25.37
N ASN A 257 -2.07 16.60 -24.64
CA ASN A 257 -3.17 17.41 -25.14
C ASN A 257 -2.99 18.85 -24.66
N THR A 258 -2.88 19.79 -25.61
CA THR A 258 -2.65 21.21 -25.34
C THR A 258 -3.90 22.06 -25.53
N ASN A 259 -5.04 21.47 -25.93
CA ASN A 259 -6.28 22.22 -26.15
C ASN A 259 -6.74 22.92 -24.88
N ASP A 260 -6.69 22.23 -23.74
CA ASP A 260 -7.09 22.78 -22.45
C ASP A 260 -6.13 23.90 -22.00
N CYS A 261 -4.87 23.85 -22.43
CA CYS A 261 -3.94 24.96 -22.23
C CYS A 261 -4.34 26.19 -23.07
N LEU A 262 -4.57 25.97 -24.37
CA LEU A 262 -4.80 27.03 -25.36
C LEU A 262 -6.10 27.79 -25.12
N PHE A 263 -7.16 27.05 -24.77
CA PHE A 263 -8.51 27.60 -24.59
C PHE A 263 -8.90 27.74 -23.11
N GLY A 264 -8.01 27.39 -22.18
CA GLY A 264 -8.24 27.51 -20.74
C GLY A 264 -7.60 28.75 -20.11
N SER A 265 -7.64 28.79 -18.78
CA SER A 265 -7.09 29.89 -17.97
C SER A 265 -5.60 30.16 -18.22
N GLN A 266 -4.84 29.13 -18.58
CA GLN A 266 -3.42 29.19 -18.89
C GLN A 266 -3.17 30.02 -20.14
N GLY A 267 -3.93 29.78 -21.22
CA GLY A 267 -3.88 30.55 -22.47
C GLY A 267 -4.30 32.01 -22.31
N GLU A 268 -5.30 32.26 -21.46
CA GLU A 268 -5.73 33.62 -21.14
C GLU A 268 -4.65 34.42 -20.38
N PHE A 269 -3.95 33.76 -19.46
CA PHE A 269 -2.92 34.36 -18.63
C PHE A 269 -1.59 34.52 -19.37
N TYR A 270 -1.08 33.45 -19.98
CA TYR A 270 0.19 33.43 -20.72
C TYR A 270 -0.01 33.68 -22.22
N LYS A 271 -0.48 34.88 -22.58
CA LYS A 271 -0.87 35.23 -23.97
C LYS A 271 0.24 35.09 -25.01
N GLU A 272 1.49 35.30 -24.61
CA GLU A 272 2.67 35.25 -25.50
C GLU A 272 3.34 33.87 -25.51
N PHE A 273 2.80 32.91 -24.75
CA PHE A 273 3.41 31.60 -24.58
C PHE A 273 3.01 30.64 -25.70
N ASP A 274 4.00 29.94 -26.24
CA ASP A 274 3.80 28.93 -27.27
C ASP A 274 3.36 27.60 -26.65
N PHE A 275 2.05 27.46 -26.43
CA PHE A 275 1.45 26.24 -25.87
C PHE A 275 1.54 25.02 -26.78
N SER A 276 1.99 25.15 -28.03
CA SER A 276 2.24 23.97 -28.90
C SER A 276 3.34 23.05 -28.35
N LYS A 277 4.19 23.58 -27.46
CA LYS A 277 5.29 22.85 -26.81
C LYS A 277 4.93 22.33 -25.42
N ALA A 278 3.79 22.74 -24.87
CA ALA A 278 3.34 22.25 -23.57
C ALA A 278 3.01 20.75 -23.65
N LEU A 279 3.19 20.05 -22.53
CA LEU A 279 2.99 18.61 -22.47
C LEU A 279 1.63 18.23 -21.87
N SER A 280 1.15 18.95 -20.85
CA SER A 280 -0.17 18.70 -20.26
C SER A 280 -0.63 19.90 -19.44
N CYS A 281 -1.90 20.28 -19.62
CA CYS A 281 -2.65 21.18 -18.73
C CYS A 281 -3.80 20.47 -18.01
N ASP A 282 -3.82 19.14 -18.05
CA ASP A 282 -4.81 18.38 -17.32
C ASP A 282 -4.64 18.67 -15.83
N LYS A 283 -5.73 18.93 -15.11
CA LYS A 283 -5.69 19.09 -13.64
C LYS A 283 -5.11 17.85 -12.94
N ARG A 284 -5.31 16.68 -13.54
CA ARG A 284 -4.79 15.39 -13.08
C ARG A 284 -4.03 14.69 -14.21
N PRO A 285 -2.75 15.04 -14.46
CA PRO A 285 -1.96 14.36 -15.47
C PRO A 285 -1.66 12.91 -15.05
N THR A 286 -1.48 12.03 -16.04
CA THR A 286 -0.93 10.68 -15.81
C THR A 286 0.43 10.58 -16.48
N ILE A 287 1.46 10.33 -15.69
CA ILE A 287 2.86 10.24 -16.09
C ILE A 287 3.28 8.78 -16.17
N ILE A 288 4.03 8.45 -17.21
CA ILE A 288 4.62 7.12 -17.45
C ILE A 288 6.12 7.24 -17.66
N ASP A 289 6.85 6.20 -17.29
CA ASP A 289 8.28 6.10 -17.57
C ASP A 289 8.56 5.96 -19.07
N LEU A 290 9.78 6.32 -19.47
CA LEU A 290 10.25 6.15 -20.83
C LEU A 290 10.80 4.72 -21.07
N PRO A 291 10.80 4.24 -22.33
CA PRO A 291 11.42 2.96 -22.67
C PRO A 291 12.95 3.00 -22.56
N LEU A 292 13.57 1.82 -22.41
CA LEU A 292 15.03 1.65 -22.36
C LEU A 292 15.76 2.28 -23.55
N SER A 293 15.14 2.30 -24.74
CA SER A 293 15.70 2.94 -25.94
C SER A 293 15.88 4.46 -25.81
N LYS A 294 15.23 5.10 -24.82
CA LYS A 294 15.30 6.54 -24.55
C LYS A 294 16.20 6.89 -23.37
N ALA A 295 16.81 5.92 -22.68
CA ALA A 295 17.69 6.19 -21.55
C ALA A 295 18.88 7.11 -21.91
N ASN A 296 19.45 6.95 -23.11
CA ASN A 296 20.58 7.74 -23.60
C ASN A 296 20.17 8.90 -24.52
N ASP A 297 18.88 9.24 -24.59
CA ASP A 297 18.39 10.36 -25.38
C ASP A 297 18.80 11.69 -24.73
N THR A 298 19.41 12.60 -25.48
CA THR A 298 19.91 13.87 -24.93
C THR A 298 18.82 14.82 -24.48
N ASN A 299 17.62 14.72 -25.07
CA ASN A 299 16.50 15.61 -24.80
C ASN A 299 15.56 15.00 -23.74
N LEU A 300 15.21 13.73 -23.90
CA LEU A 300 14.22 13.06 -23.05
C LEU A 300 14.84 12.17 -21.97
N GLY A 301 16.08 11.70 -22.15
CA GLY A 301 16.75 10.78 -21.24
C GLY A 301 17.81 11.45 -20.38
N LEU A 302 18.84 10.66 -20.05
CA LEU A 302 19.99 11.04 -19.21
C LEU A 302 19.58 11.50 -17.79
N VAL A 303 18.48 10.97 -17.28
CA VAL A 303 18.06 11.16 -15.89
C VAL A 303 18.46 9.92 -15.08
N PRO A 304 19.14 10.06 -13.93
CA PRO A 304 19.49 8.91 -13.09
C PRO A 304 18.27 8.04 -12.77
N PHE A 305 18.44 6.73 -12.75
CA PHE A 305 17.39 5.76 -12.43
C PHE A 305 16.19 5.72 -13.39
N CYS A 306 16.15 6.54 -14.44
CA CYS A 306 15.34 6.28 -15.64
C CYS A 306 16.12 5.32 -16.57
N CYS A 307 15.59 4.76 -17.64
CA CYS A 307 14.25 4.82 -18.21
C CYS A 307 13.95 3.36 -18.53
N ARG A 308 12.99 2.73 -17.84
CA ARG A 308 12.89 1.26 -17.78
C ARG A 308 11.49 0.75 -18.02
N ASN A 309 10.69 1.42 -18.88
CA ASN A 309 9.27 1.07 -19.09
C ASN A 309 8.49 0.97 -17.78
N GLY A 310 8.89 1.71 -16.75
CA GLY A 310 8.20 1.71 -15.47
C GLY A 310 8.51 0.50 -14.61
N THR A 311 9.60 -0.21 -14.86
CA THR A 311 10.10 -1.26 -13.98
C THR A 311 10.82 -0.65 -12.77
N ILE A 312 10.32 -0.96 -11.57
CA ILE A 312 10.97 -0.70 -10.28
C ILE A 312 11.07 -2.02 -9.54
N LEU A 313 12.30 -2.52 -9.35
CA LEU A 313 12.56 -3.78 -8.68
C LEU A 313 12.57 -3.63 -7.15
N PRO A 314 12.45 -4.72 -6.38
CA PRO A 314 12.68 -4.67 -4.95
C PRO A 314 14.16 -4.37 -4.66
N PRO A 315 14.47 -3.64 -3.56
CA PRO A 315 15.84 -3.35 -3.15
C PRO A 315 16.65 -4.60 -2.81
N SER A 316 15.96 -5.72 -2.52
CA SER A 316 16.55 -7.03 -2.33
C SER A 316 17.20 -7.59 -3.61
N MET A 317 16.74 -7.21 -4.80
CA MET A 317 17.38 -7.62 -6.06
C MET A 317 18.50 -6.65 -6.45
N ASP A 318 18.17 -5.37 -6.55
CA ASP A 318 19.08 -4.34 -7.05
C ASP A 318 18.65 -2.97 -6.53
N LEU A 319 19.50 -2.38 -5.68
CA LEU A 319 19.28 -1.07 -5.05
C LEU A 319 19.24 0.09 -6.06
N MET A 320 19.89 -0.04 -7.21
CA MET A 320 19.87 0.98 -8.27
C MET A 320 18.60 0.84 -9.12
N LYS A 321 18.10 -0.38 -9.28
CA LYS A 321 16.81 -0.65 -9.96
C LYS A 321 15.59 -0.51 -9.05
N SER A 322 15.75 -0.22 -7.75
CA SER A 322 14.64 0.05 -6.83
C SER A 322 14.17 1.51 -6.82
N LYS A 323 14.77 2.36 -7.65
CA LYS A 323 14.42 3.76 -7.81
C LYS A 323 14.05 4.07 -9.25
N SER A 324 13.12 4.99 -9.47
CA SER A 324 12.86 5.62 -10.77
C SER A 324 12.77 7.12 -10.55
N SER A 325 13.34 7.91 -11.45
CA SER A 325 13.26 9.37 -11.32
C SER A 325 13.08 10.07 -12.66
N PHE A 326 12.40 11.20 -12.61
CA PHE A 326 12.15 12.05 -13.76
C PHE A 326 12.12 13.51 -13.32
N GLN A 327 12.31 14.42 -14.28
CA GLN A 327 12.28 15.86 -14.06
C GLN A 327 11.16 16.47 -14.89
N MET A 328 10.51 17.51 -14.36
CA MET A 328 9.50 18.26 -15.07
C MET A 328 9.65 19.76 -14.82
N GLN A 329 9.37 20.53 -15.88
CA GLN A 329 9.23 21.97 -15.81
C GLN A 329 7.75 22.31 -15.63
N VAL A 330 7.44 22.95 -14.51
CA VAL A 330 6.08 23.30 -14.11
C VAL A 330 5.91 24.81 -14.16
N TYR A 331 4.87 25.27 -14.85
CA TYR A 331 4.47 26.67 -14.86
C TYR A 331 3.36 26.90 -13.83
N LYS A 332 3.52 27.95 -13.04
CA LYS A 332 2.61 28.35 -11.97
C LYS A 332 1.49 29.25 -12.53
N MET A 333 0.38 29.35 -11.81
CA MET A 333 -0.69 30.31 -12.09
C MET A 333 -0.92 31.22 -10.88
N PRO A 334 -1.59 32.37 -11.05
CA PRO A 334 -2.07 33.16 -9.92
C PRO A 334 -2.95 32.34 -8.96
N PRO A 335 -2.84 32.54 -7.63
CA PRO A 335 -2.07 33.59 -6.96
C PRO A 335 -0.58 33.24 -6.72
N GLY A 336 -0.15 31.98 -6.87
CA GLY A 336 1.18 31.48 -6.52
C GLY A 336 2.32 31.78 -7.50
N LEU A 337 2.48 33.03 -7.94
CA LEU A 337 3.55 33.39 -8.90
C LEU A 337 4.91 33.69 -8.24
N ASN A 338 5.01 33.81 -6.91
CA ASN A 338 6.27 34.14 -6.27
C ASN A 338 7.29 32.98 -6.30
N ARG A 339 8.59 33.28 -6.45
CA ARG A 339 9.67 32.26 -6.51
C ARG A 339 9.74 31.38 -5.26
N THR A 340 9.32 31.91 -4.13
CA THR A 340 9.32 31.27 -2.82
C THR A 340 8.01 30.54 -2.50
N GLN A 341 6.93 30.88 -3.20
CA GLN A 341 5.62 30.27 -3.02
C GLN A 341 5.55 29.02 -3.88
N LEU A 342 5.85 27.88 -3.26
CA LEU A 342 5.89 26.58 -3.89
C LEU A 342 4.91 25.65 -3.17
N SER A 343 3.94 25.14 -3.92
CA SER A 343 2.93 24.18 -3.48
C SER A 343 3.19 22.82 -4.14
N PRO A 344 3.23 21.72 -3.37
CA PRO A 344 3.34 20.39 -3.96
C PRO A 344 1.99 19.96 -4.55
N PRO A 345 2.00 19.12 -5.61
CA PRO A 345 0.79 18.39 -6.02
C PRO A 345 0.23 17.53 -4.89
N ARG A 346 -1.06 17.24 -4.93
CA ARG A 346 -1.75 16.40 -3.93
C ARG A 346 -2.38 15.17 -4.57
N ASN A 347 -3.02 14.31 -3.75
CA ASN A 347 -3.77 13.14 -4.20
C ASN A 347 -2.97 12.22 -5.13
N TRP A 348 -1.73 11.94 -4.73
CA TRP A 348 -0.83 11.08 -5.49
C TRP A 348 -1.39 9.66 -5.59
N LYS A 349 -1.33 9.08 -6.78
CA LYS A 349 -1.74 7.69 -7.04
C LYS A 349 -0.73 7.05 -7.97
N ILE A 350 -0.26 5.86 -7.60
CA ILE A 350 0.63 5.06 -8.44
C ILE A 350 0.00 3.70 -8.70
N ASN A 351 -0.21 3.40 -9.97
CA ASN A 351 -0.78 2.14 -10.42
C ASN A 351 0.28 1.36 -11.18
N SER A 352 0.31 0.04 -11.01
CA SER A 352 1.21 -0.87 -11.70
C SER A 352 0.42 -1.95 -12.42
N THR A 353 0.94 -2.44 -13.55
CA THR A 353 0.31 -3.54 -14.29
C THR A 353 0.47 -4.88 -13.55
N ILE A 354 1.59 -5.06 -12.85
CA ILE A 354 1.93 -6.23 -12.03
C ILE A 354 2.31 -5.76 -10.62
N GLY A 355 1.90 -6.50 -9.60
CA GLY A 355 2.22 -6.20 -8.20
C GLY A 355 1.05 -5.61 -7.44
N ALA A 356 1.36 -5.10 -6.25
CA ALA A 356 0.38 -4.66 -5.28
C ALA A 356 -0.22 -3.28 -5.62
N GLU A 357 -1.39 -3.01 -5.03
CA GLU A 357 -2.02 -1.69 -5.07
C GLU A 357 -1.46 -0.84 -3.94
N TYR A 358 -1.28 0.46 -4.20
CA TYR A 358 -0.72 1.40 -3.23
C TYR A 358 -1.73 2.48 -2.90
N LEU A 359 -1.84 2.78 -1.60
CA LEU A 359 -2.50 3.98 -1.11
C LEU A 359 -1.43 4.97 -0.66
N CYS A 360 -1.42 6.14 -1.27
CA CYS A 360 -0.49 7.22 -0.96
C CYS A 360 -1.15 8.29 -0.08
N GLY A 361 -0.41 8.78 0.90
CA GLY A 361 -0.84 9.89 1.76
C GLY A 361 -0.63 11.27 1.13
N HIS A 362 -0.86 12.31 1.92
CA HIS A 362 -0.58 13.69 1.53
C HIS A 362 0.94 13.97 1.48
N PRO A 363 1.38 14.98 0.71
CA PRO A 363 2.78 15.43 0.74
C PRO A 363 3.12 16.08 2.08
N ILE A 364 4.29 15.74 2.62
CA ILE A 364 4.82 16.24 3.90
C ILE A 364 6.09 17.01 3.61
N ARG A 365 6.26 18.20 4.22
CA ARG A 365 7.47 19.01 4.04
C ARG A 365 8.63 18.42 4.86
N VAL A 366 9.71 18.05 4.19
CA VAL A 366 10.89 17.39 4.80
C VAL A 366 12.17 18.18 4.50
N PRO A 367 13.32 17.86 5.14
CA PRO A 367 14.56 18.57 4.86
C PRO A 367 14.94 18.50 3.38
N PRO A 368 15.53 19.56 2.80
CA PRO A 368 15.92 19.57 1.41
C PRO A 368 16.81 18.39 1.03
N THR A 369 16.46 17.69 -0.05
CA THR A 369 17.30 16.63 -0.61
C THR A 369 18.63 17.22 -1.08
N LEU A 370 19.73 16.53 -0.76
CA LEU A 370 21.07 16.87 -1.24
C LEU A 370 21.40 16.03 -2.47
N PHE A 371 21.63 16.70 -3.60
CA PHE A 371 22.02 16.05 -4.85
C PHE A 371 23.54 16.07 -5.01
N PRO A 372 24.16 14.94 -5.44
CA PRO A 372 25.59 14.91 -5.73
C PRO A 372 25.91 15.80 -6.94
N GLU A 373 26.97 16.60 -6.84
CA GLU A 373 27.36 17.51 -7.92
C GLU A 373 27.98 16.75 -9.11
N ALA A 374 27.59 17.15 -10.34
CA ALA A 374 28.00 16.49 -11.57
C ALA A 374 29.52 16.62 -11.89
N THR A 375 30.22 17.55 -11.24
CA THR A 375 31.65 17.84 -11.44
C THR A 375 32.57 16.90 -10.65
N GLY A 376 32.03 16.05 -9.78
CA GLY A 376 32.81 15.14 -8.93
C GLY A 376 33.44 15.81 -7.70
N LEU A 377 33.12 17.07 -7.44
CA LEU A 377 33.49 17.76 -6.20
C LEU A 377 32.64 17.22 -5.04
N PRO A 378 33.18 17.16 -3.80
CA PRO A 378 32.45 16.67 -2.62
C PRO A 378 31.50 17.75 -2.06
N VAL A 379 30.80 18.45 -2.95
CA VAL A 379 29.78 19.46 -2.61
C VAL A 379 28.45 18.94 -3.15
N GLY A 380 27.38 19.08 -2.37
CA GLY A 380 26.04 18.70 -2.77
C GLY A 380 25.16 19.93 -2.99
N THR A 381 24.34 19.92 -4.03
CA THR A 381 23.34 20.98 -4.25
C THR A 381 22.06 20.60 -3.53
N ALA A 382 21.61 21.45 -2.61
CA ALA A 382 20.33 21.26 -1.93
C ALA A 382 19.15 21.64 -2.83
N ALA A 383 18.06 20.88 -2.74
CA ALA A 383 16.78 21.31 -3.30
C ALA A 383 16.32 22.65 -2.68
N VAL A 384 15.58 23.44 -3.43
CA VAL A 384 14.90 24.65 -2.91
C VAL A 384 13.81 24.24 -1.92
N ALA A 385 13.10 23.17 -2.24
CA ALA A 385 12.01 22.63 -1.45
C ALA A 385 11.83 21.14 -1.72
N THR A 386 11.56 20.36 -0.69
CA THR A 386 11.34 18.92 -0.80
C THR A 386 10.08 18.53 -0.04
N TRP A 387 9.24 17.74 -0.70
CA TRP A 387 8.12 17.05 -0.06
C TRP A 387 8.25 15.54 -0.25
N GLN A 388 7.84 14.81 0.78
CA GLN A 388 7.77 13.36 0.75
C GLN A 388 6.30 12.93 0.75
N VAL A 389 5.98 11.98 -0.12
CA VAL A 389 4.71 11.25 -0.11
C VAL A 389 5.02 9.79 0.23
N VAL A 390 4.32 9.26 1.22
CA VAL A 390 4.45 7.86 1.64
C VAL A 390 3.29 7.06 1.06
N CYS A 391 3.60 5.93 0.43
CA CYS A 391 2.61 5.01 -0.10
C CYS A 391 2.81 3.60 0.49
N ASN A 392 1.71 2.98 0.90
CA ASN A 392 1.72 1.65 1.50
C ASN A 392 0.85 0.68 0.69
N ILE A 393 1.21 -0.59 0.73
CA ILE A 393 0.49 -1.65 0.01
C ILE A 393 -0.88 -1.88 0.66
N THR A 394 -1.94 -1.81 -0.14
CA THR A 394 -3.29 -2.20 0.29
C THR A 394 -3.52 -3.68 0.04
N LYS A 395 -4.03 -4.39 1.05
CA LYS A 395 -4.51 -5.77 0.88
C LYS A 395 -5.87 -5.75 0.19
N THR A 396 -5.87 -5.63 -1.13
CA THR A 396 -7.08 -5.79 -1.94
C THR A 396 -7.25 -7.28 -2.28
N GLU A 397 -8.49 -7.79 -2.27
CA GLU A 397 -8.84 -9.15 -2.72
C GLU A 397 -8.73 -9.29 -4.25
N LYS A 398 -7.55 -8.99 -4.80
CA LYS A 398 -7.27 -9.19 -6.22
C LYS A 398 -7.00 -10.68 -6.44
N LYS A 399 -7.59 -11.23 -7.50
CA LYS A 399 -7.28 -12.60 -7.89
C LYS A 399 -5.78 -12.70 -8.20
N PRO A 400 -5.09 -13.73 -7.68
CA PRO A 400 -3.66 -13.93 -7.94
C PRO A 400 -3.45 -14.15 -9.45
N LYS A 401 -2.24 -13.90 -9.96
CA LYS A 401 -1.88 -14.22 -11.36
C LYS A 401 -0.97 -15.45 -11.48
N CYS A 402 -0.58 -16.00 -10.34
CA CYS A 402 0.22 -17.21 -10.24
C CYS A 402 -0.41 -18.22 -9.28
N CYS A 403 -0.07 -19.49 -9.49
CA CYS A 403 -0.52 -20.57 -8.63
C CYS A 403 0.59 -21.59 -8.37
N VAL A 404 0.43 -22.36 -7.30
CA VAL A 404 1.36 -23.39 -6.87
C VAL A 404 0.74 -24.78 -7.04
N SER A 405 1.56 -25.76 -7.38
CA SER A 405 1.22 -27.18 -7.36
C SER A 405 2.21 -27.94 -6.49
N PHE A 406 1.74 -28.98 -5.82
CA PHE A 406 2.55 -29.80 -4.92
C PHE A 406 2.73 -31.22 -5.43
N SER A 407 3.96 -31.71 -5.32
CA SER A 407 4.30 -33.11 -5.59
C SER A 407 5.36 -33.59 -4.61
N SER A 408 5.56 -34.90 -4.51
CA SER A 408 6.50 -35.48 -3.54
C SER A 408 7.07 -36.80 -4.03
N PHE A 409 8.22 -37.22 -3.49
CA PHE A 409 8.85 -38.50 -3.82
C PHE A 409 8.05 -39.73 -3.38
N PHE A 410 7.05 -39.57 -2.52
CA PHE A 410 6.24 -40.65 -1.96
C PHE A 410 4.82 -40.70 -2.52
N ASN A 411 4.45 -39.79 -3.43
CA ASN A 411 3.14 -39.76 -4.05
C ASN A 411 3.26 -39.64 -5.58
N ASP A 412 2.63 -40.57 -6.30
CA ASP A 412 2.67 -40.62 -7.77
C ASP A 412 1.78 -39.54 -8.43
N SER A 413 0.93 -38.89 -7.65
CA SER A 413 0.05 -37.81 -8.10
C SER A 413 0.62 -36.42 -7.76
N VAL A 414 0.28 -35.45 -8.59
CA VAL A 414 0.47 -34.02 -8.34
C VAL A 414 -0.85 -33.42 -7.87
N ILE A 415 -0.78 -32.58 -6.85
CA ILE A 415 -1.86 -31.68 -6.46
C ILE A 415 -1.70 -30.42 -7.31
N PRO A 416 -2.57 -30.19 -8.31
CA PRO A 416 -2.47 -29.04 -9.18
C PRO A 416 -2.88 -27.75 -8.46
N CYS A 417 -2.80 -26.63 -9.17
CA CYS A 417 -3.39 -25.37 -8.75
C CYS A 417 -4.90 -25.51 -8.49
N ASN A 418 -5.44 -24.69 -7.60
CA ASN A 418 -6.87 -24.65 -7.32
C ASN A 418 -7.66 -24.26 -8.58
N THR A 419 -8.85 -24.85 -8.74
CA THR A 419 -9.82 -24.46 -9.77
C THR A 419 -10.06 -22.95 -9.70
N CYS A 420 -10.02 -22.27 -10.85
CA CYS A 420 -10.21 -20.82 -10.93
C CYS A 420 -9.25 -19.97 -10.09
N ALA A 421 -8.05 -20.47 -9.77
CA ALA A 421 -7.06 -19.78 -8.95
C ALA A 421 -6.83 -18.32 -9.39
N CYS A 422 -6.66 -18.08 -10.69
CA CYS A 422 -6.43 -16.74 -11.27
C CYS A 422 -7.69 -16.14 -11.92
N GLY A 423 -8.86 -16.71 -11.62
CA GLY A 423 -10.16 -16.31 -12.14
C GLY A 423 -10.74 -17.29 -13.14
N CYS A 424 -12.06 -17.21 -13.31
CA CYS A 424 -12.81 -17.94 -14.33
C CYS A 424 -13.82 -16.98 -14.93
N ASP A 425 -14.08 -17.15 -16.23
CA ASP A 425 -15.20 -16.50 -16.88
C ASP A 425 -16.48 -17.23 -16.47
N ASN A 426 -17.48 -16.49 -16.02
CA ASN A 426 -18.80 -17.02 -15.64
C ASN A 426 -19.62 -17.38 -16.89
N GLY A 427 -19.05 -18.17 -17.81
CA GLY A 427 -19.59 -18.40 -19.13
C GLY A 427 -19.48 -19.86 -19.58
N LYS A 428 -20.65 -20.51 -19.61
CA LYS A 428 -20.98 -21.84 -20.19
C LYS A 428 -20.74 -23.05 -19.28
N ASP A 429 -21.74 -23.95 -19.28
CA ASP A 429 -21.84 -25.23 -18.53
C ASP A 429 -20.78 -26.29 -18.92
N ILE A 430 -19.58 -25.90 -19.37
CA ILE A 430 -18.52 -26.80 -19.85
C ILE A 430 -17.68 -27.33 -18.68
N CYS A 431 -17.51 -26.53 -17.63
CA CYS A 431 -16.73 -26.89 -16.44
C CYS A 431 -17.40 -26.35 -15.17
N ASN A 432 -17.10 -26.96 -14.01
CA ASN A 432 -17.58 -26.50 -12.71
C ASN A 432 -16.50 -25.66 -12.00
N ALA A 433 -16.80 -24.38 -11.76
CA ALA A 433 -15.90 -23.45 -11.08
C ALA A 433 -15.72 -23.75 -9.58
N ASN A 434 -16.67 -24.45 -8.96
CA ASN A 434 -16.66 -24.79 -7.53
C ASN A 434 -16.11 -26.18 -7.23
N GLU A 435 -15.81 -26.97 -8.25
CA GLU A 435 -15.29 -28.32 -8.10
C GLU A 435 -13.81 -28.30 -7.69
N GLN A 436 -13.37 -29.26 -6.88
CA GLN A 436 -11.96 -29.35 -6.49
C GLN A 436 -11.08 -29.76 -7.68
N ALA A 437 -9.85 -29.27 -7.70
CA ALA A 437 -8.91 -29.61 -8.74
C ALA A 437 -8.54 -31.10 -8.69
N ILE A 438 -8.52 -31.76 -9.86
CA ILE A 438 -8.28 -33.20 -9.96
C ILE A 438 -6.78 -33.50 -9.90
N LEU A 439 -6.41 -34.52 -9.14
CA LEU A 439 -5.03 -35.02 -9.06
C LEU A 439 -4.51 -35.46 -10.44
N LEU A 440 -3.33 -34.96 -10.82
CA LEU A 440 -2.74 -35.17 -12.14
C LEU A 440 -1.49 -36.04 -12.08
N PRO A 441 -1.11 -36.76 -13.16
CA PRO A 441 0.23 -37.30 -13.28
C PRO A 441 1.25 -36.18 -13.50
N ALA A 442 2.51 -36.36 -13.08
CA ALA A 442 3.53 -35.31 -13.11
C ALA A 442 3.77 -34.70 -14.50
N GLN A 443 3.72 -35.50 -15.56
CA GLN A 443 3.90 -35.01 -16.93
C GLN A 443 2.81 -34.02 -17.39
N ALA A 444 1.63 -34.03 -16.76
CA ALA A 444 0.55 -33.13 -17.13
C ALA A 444 0.87 -31.66 -16.81
N LEU A 445 1.79 -31.39 -15.87
CA LEU A 445 2.23 -30.03 -15.54
C LEU A 445 2.91 -29.30 -16.71
N LEU A 446 3.43 -30.03 -17.70
CA LEU A 446 4.10 -29.47 -18.88
C LEU A 446 3.17 -29.34 -20.09
N ILE A 447 1.89 -29.68 -19.93
CA ILE A 447 0.89 -29.69 -21.01
C ILE A 447 -0.13 -28.59 -20.70
N PRO A 448 -0.59 -27.80 -21.68
CA PRO A 448 -1.61 -26.78 -21.47
C PRO A 448 -2.96 -27.42 -21.09
N PHE A 449 -3.78 -26.70 -20.32
CA PHE A 449 -4.98 -27.26 -19.69
C PHE A 449 -5.92 -27.96 -20.68
N GLU A 450 -6.12 -27.36 -21.85
CA GLU A 450 -7.03 -27.84 -22.91
C GLU A 450 -6.66 -29.23 -23.40
N ASN A 451 -5.38 -29.62 -23.28
CA ASN A 451 -4.84 -30.89 -23.74
C ASN A 451 -4.60 -31.89 -22.59
N ARG A 452 -5.04 -31.59 -21.35
CA ARG A 452 -4.86 -32.47 -20.19
C ARG A 452 -5.96 -33.52 -20.04
N THR A 453 -7.16 -33.31 -20.59
CA THR A 453 -8.36 -34.13 -20.30
C THR A 453 -8.12 -35.63 -20.45
N ARG A 454 -7.57 -36.06 -21.60
CA ARG A 454 -7.29 -37.49 -21.85
C ARG A 454 -6.32 -38.08 -20.82
N LEU A 455 -5.26 -37.36 -20.47
CA LEU A 455 -4.29 -37.82 -19.46
C LEU A 455 -4.92 -37.90 -18.07
N THR A 456 -5.79 -36.95 -17.74
CA THR A 456 -6.54 -36.95 -16.47
C THR A 456 -7.47 -38.15 -16.38
N GLU A 457 -8.23 -38.46 -17.44
CA GLU A 457 -9.13 -39.62 -17.50
C GLU A 457 -8.37 -40.95 -17.40
N GLU A 458 -7.31 -41.12 -18.19
CA GLU A 458 -6.46 -42.31 -18.16
C GLU A 458 -5.83 -42.52 -16.77
N PHE A 459 -5.29 -41.45 -16.16
CA PHE A 459 -4.69 -41.53 -14.84
C PHE A 459 -5.73 -41.82 -13.75
N ALA A 460 -6.91 -41.20 -13.80
CA ALA A 460 -7.98 -41.46 -12.84
C ALA A 460 -8.48 -42.91 -12.93
N ALA A 461 -8.60 -43.46 -14.15
CA ALA A 461 -8.94 -44.86 -14.36
C ALA A 461 -7.90 -45.81 -13.76
N LEU A 462 -6.60 -45.54 -13.98
CA LEU A 462 -5.50 -46.31 -13.40
C LEU A 462 -5.52 -46.27 -11.86
N GLN A 463 -5.81 -45.11 -11.28
CA GLN A 463 -5.88 -44.89 -9.84
C GLN A 463 -7.25 -45.25 -9.24
N ARG A 464 -8.19 -45.78 -10.04
CA ARG A 464 -9.56 -46.12 -9.64
C ARG A 464 -10.33 -44.98 -8.96
N ARG A 465 -10.11 -43.74 -9.42
CA ARG A 465 -10.76 -42.52 -8.92
C ARG A 465 -11.95 -42.13 -9.80
N LYS A 466 -13.06 -41.75 -9.18
CA LYS A 466 -14.22 -41.20 -9.91
C LYS A 466 -13.95 -39.74 -10.23
N LEU A 467 -14.25 -39.34 -11.46
CA LEU A 467 -14.17 -37.96 -11.90
C LEU A 467 -15.53 -37.25 -11.76
N PRO A 468 -15.53 -35.97 -11.38
CA PRO A 468 -16.74 -35.14 -11.40
C PRO A 468 -17.20 -34.89 -12.84
N ASN A 469 -18.51 -34.66 -13.01
CA ASN A 469 -19.10 -34.29 -14.29
C ASN A 469 -20.12 -33.15 -14.06
N PRO A 470 -19.87 -31.93 -14.55
CA PRO A 470 -18.73 -31.53 -15.39
C PRO A 470 -17.39 -31.46 -14.64
N LEU A 471 -16.28 -31.54 -15.38
CA LEU A 471 -14.91 -31.45 -14.85
C LEU A 471 -14.64 -30.05 -14.25
N PRO A 472 -13.68 -29.89 -13.32
CA PRO A 472 -13.29 -28.59 -12.79
C PRO A 472 -12.75 -27.68 -13.89
N CYS A 473 -12.98 -26.38 -13.72
CA CYS A 473 -12.41 -25.36 -14.60
C CYS A 473 -10.88 -25.24 -14.46
N ALA A 474 -10.25 -24.60 -15.44
CA ALA A 474 -8.82 -24.29 -15.41
C ALA A 474 -8.45 -23.30 -14.29
N ASP A 475 -7.17 -23.27 -13.92
CA ASP A 475 -6.63 -22.27 -13.00
C ASP A 475 -6.52 -20.87 -13.64
N ASN A 476 -6.37 -20.79 -14.96
CA ASN A 476 -6.20 -19.58 -15.77
C ASN A 476 -5.02 -18.69 -15.35
N CYS A 477 -3.99 -19.27 -14.74
CA CYS A 477 -2.81 -18.54 -14.28
C CYS A 477 -1.76 -18.43 -15.38
N GLY A 478 -1.20 -17.23 -15.56
CA GLY A 478 -0.12 -17.00 -16.53
C GLY A 478 1.22 -17.62 -16.09
N VAL A 479 1.40 -17.82 -14.79
CA VAL A 479 2.57 -18.48 -14.21
C VAL A 479 2.12 -19.58 -13.26
N SER A 480 2.68 -20.78 -13.40
CA SER A 480 2.49 -21.85 -12.43
C SER A 480 3.82 -22.32 -11.86
N ILE A 481 3.82 -22.64 -10.56
CA ILE A 481 5.01 -23.02 -9.81
C ILE A 481 4.79 -24.42 -9.27
N ASN A 482 5.65 -25.36 -9.61
CA ASN A 482 5.65 -26.67 -8.95
C ASN A 482 6.68 -26.68 -7.83
N TRP A 483 6.21 -27.02 -6.63
CA TRP A 483 7.06 -27.34 -5.50
C TRP A 483 7.04 -28.85 -5.28
N HIS A 484 8.16 -29.49 -5.57
CA HIS A 484 8.35 -30.94 -5.46
C HIS A 484 9.25 -31.28 -4.28
N LEU A 485 8.72 -32.01 -3.29
CA LEU A 485 9.55 -32.58 -2.24
C LEU A 485 10.34 -33.77 -2.81
N LEU A 486 11.65 -33.58 -3.02
CA LEU A 486 12.49 -34.49 -3.78
C LEU A 486 13.09 -35.62 -2.92
N SER A 487 13.49 -35.32 -1.69
CA SER A 487 14.04 -36.34 -0.78
C SER A 487 13.93 -35.91 0.67
N ASP A 488 13.85 -36.88 1.57
CA ASP A 488 13.91 -36.70 3.02
C ASP A 488 14.87 -37.72 3.64
N TYR A 489 15.97 -37.27 4.25
CA TYR A 489 17.00 -38.13 4.85
C TYR A 489 17.34 -37.70 6.29
N ARG A 490 18.22 -38.43 6.97
CA ARG A 490 18.45 -38.25 8.43
C ARG A 490 18.94 -36.86 8.80
N LYS A 491 19.84 -36.27 8.01
CA LYS A 491 20.51 -34.99 8.32
C LYS A 491 19.90 -33.78 7.59
N GLY A 492 19.01 -34.01 6.65
CA GLY A 492 18.53 -32.97 5.74
C GLY A 492 17.47 -33.49 4.79
N TRP A 493 17.05 -32.62 3.88
CA TRP A 493 16.05 -32.89 2.87
C TRP A 493 16.24 -31.93 1.70
N THR A 494 15.60 -32.22 0.58
CA THR A 494 15.69 -31.40 -0.63
C THR A 494 14.33 -31.18 -1.25
N ALA A 495 14.07 -29.96 -1.72
CA ALA A 495 12.94 -29.64 -2.58
C ALA A 495 13.43 -29.19 -3.96
N ARG A 496 12.57 -29.32 -4.96
CA ARG A 496 12.77 -28.73 -6.28
C ARG A 496 11.65 -27.72 -6.52
N ILE A 497 12.03 -26.51 -6.91
CA ILE A 497 11.11 -25.51 -7.42
C ILE A 497 11.24 -25.49 -8.94
N THR A 498 10.10 -25.52 -9.63
CA THR A 498 10.01 -25.38 -11.08
C THR A 498 9.01 -24.28 -11.42
N LEU A 499 9.46 -23.27 -12.16
CA LEU A 499 8.67 -22.14 -12.63
C LEU A 499 8.26 -22.39 -14.07
N PHE A 500 6.97 -22.24 -14.37
CA PHE A 500 6.39 -22.34 -15.70
C PHE A 500 5.77 -20.99 -16.11
N ASN A 501 6.21 -20.45 -17.24
CA ASN A 501 5.59 -19.29 -17.87
C ASN A 501 4.72 -19.74 -19.05
N TRP A 502 3.42 -19.62 -18.87
CA TRP A 502 2.38 -19.88 -19.88
C TRP A 502 2.00 -18.62 -20.67
N GLY A 503 2.57 -17.47 -20.32
CA GLY A 503 2.36 -16.21 -21.02
C GLY A 503 3.08 -16.15 -22.37
N GLU A 504 2.66 -15.19 -23.19
CA GLU A 504 3.21 -14.94 -24.53
C GLU A 504 4.49 -14.10 -24.51
N THR A 505 4.91 -13.61 -23.34
CA THR A 505 6.05 -12.69 -23.19
C THR A 505 7.09 -13.24 -22.22
N ASP A 506 8.36 -12.96 -22.51
CA ASP A 506 9.48 -13.32 -21.65
C ASP A 506 9.44 -12.46 -20.38
N ILE A 507 9.61 -13.08 -19.21
CA ILE A 507 9.66 -12.39 -17.91
C ILE A 507 11.12 -12.18 -17.52
N ALA A 508 11.57 -10.94 -17.63
CA ALA A 508 12.92 -10.51 -17.24
C ALA A 508 12.98 -10.11 -15.76
N ASP A 509 14.16 -10.24 -15.16
CA ASP A 509 14.41 -9.89 -13.75
C ASP A 509 13.34 -10.51 -12.83
N TRP A 510 12.99 -11.79 -13.08
CA TRP A 510 12.00 -12.48 -12.26
C TRP A 510 12.57 -12.81 -10.88
N PHE A 511 11.68 -12.85 -9.88
CA PHE A 511 12.01 -13.39 -8.57
C PHE A 511 10.83 -14.16 -7.98
N ALA A 512 11.14 -15.10 -7.10
CA ALA A 512 10.17 -15.81 -6.28
C ALA A 512 10.56 -15.71 -4.81
N ALA A 513 9.59 -15.62 -3.91
CA ALA A 513 9.82 -15.64 -2.47
C ALA A 513 9.01 -16.79 -1.86
N VAL A 514 9.68 -17.69 -1.13
CA VAL A 514 9.05 -18.89 -0.56
C VAL A 514 9.14 -18.84 0.95
N GLU A 515 7.99 -18.84 1.60
CA GLU A 515 7.88 -18.94 3.06
C GLU A 515 7.66 -20.40 3.46
N LEU A 516 8.48 -20.87 4.40
CA LEU A 516 8.35 -22.19 5.02
C LEU A 516 8.24 -21.98 6.52
N LYS A 517 7.47 -22.84 7.19
CA LYS A 517 7.19 -22.67 8.62
C LYS A 517 8.43 -22.87 9.50
N ASN A 518 8.88 -24.12 9.68
CA ASN A 518 10.00 -24.45 10.58
C ASN A 518 11.30 -24.77 9.84
N ALA A 519 11.28 -24.73 8.50
CA ALA A 519 12.33 -25.26 7.65
C ALA A 519 13.42 -24.23 7.26
N ILE A 520 13.13 -22.93 7.40
CA ILE A 520 14.02 -21.83 6.97
C ILE A 520 15.39 -21.84 7.67
N PRO A 521 15.51 -22.09 9.00
CA PRO A 521 16.81 -22.16 9.67
C PRO A 521 17.73 -23.25 9.10
N GLY A 522 17.13 -24.27 8.47
CA GLY A 522 17.80 -25.36 7.80
C GLY A 522 18.35 -25.02 6.42
N PHE A 523 17.98 -23.88 5.80
CA PHE A 523 18.38 -23.53 4.44
C PHE A 523 19.91 -23.61 4.25
N GLU A 524 20.34 -24.36 3.25
CA GLU A 524 21.77 -24.48 2.89
C GLU A 524 22.08 -23.75 1.59
N LYS A 525 21.48 -24.20 0.49
CA LYS A 525 21.85 -23.74 -0.85
C LYS A 525 20.77 -23.99 -1.90
N VAL A 526 20.70 -23.09 -2.87
CA VAL A 526 19.99 -23.23 -4.16
C VAL A 526 21.05 -23.41 -5.26
N TYR A 527 20.85 -24.37 -6.18
CA TYR A 527 21.92 -24.79 -7.09
C TYR A 527 21.94 -24.07 -8.44
N SER A 528 20.79 -23.93 -9.11
CA SER A 528 20.68 -23.42 -10.48
C SER A 528 20.13 -21.99 -10.56
N MET A 529 20.00 -21.34 -9.41
CA MET A 529 19.46 -19.98 -9.22
C MET A 529 20.19 -19.34 -8.04
N ASP A 530 20.15 -18.02 -7.96
CA ASP A 530 20.60 -17.29 -6.77
C ASP A 530 19.50 -17.32 -5.71
N GLY A 531 19.89 -17.51 -4.46
CA GLY A 531 18.97 -17.77 -3.37
C GLY A 531 19.52 -17.31 -2.03
N LYS A 532 18.76 -16.47 -1.33
CA LYS A 532 19.13 -15.95 -0.01
C LYS A 532 17.93 -15.92 0.93
N VAL A 533 18.19 -16.02 2.22
CA VAL A 533 17.16 -15.86 3.24
C VAL A 533 17.01 -14.38 3.58
N LEU A 534 15.80 -13.86 3.46
CA LEU A 534 15.40 -12.53 3.91
C LEU A 534 14.35 -12.70 4.99
N ASN A 535 14.70 -12.37 6.23
CA ASN A 535 13.88 -12.65 7.42
C ASN A 535 13.54 -14.15 7.53
N SER A 536 12.31 -14.53 7.20
CA SER A 536 11.78 -15.91 7.25
C SER A 536 11.39 -16.44 5.86
N THR A 537 11.90 -15.83 4.79
CA THR A 537 11.51 -16.14 3.42
C THR A 537 12.74 -16.38 2.57
N ILE A 538 12.72 -17.45 1.75
CA ILE A 538 13.76 -17.72 0.77
C ILE A 538 13.46 -16.87 -0.46
N PHE A 539 14.30 -15.89 -0.72
CA PHE A 539 14.26 -15.07 -1.92
C PHE A 539 15.10 -15.73 -3.02
N LEU A 540 14.48 -15.99 -4.18
CA LEU A 540 15.04 -16.69 -5.32
C LEU A 540 15.02 -15.78 -6.55
N GLN A 541 16.12 -15.76 -7.30
CA GLN A 541 16.22 -15.04 -8.57
C GLN A 541 17.14 -15.77 -9.54
N GLY A 542 17.05 -15.44 -10.83
CA GLY A 542 18.01 -15.93 -11.81
C GLY A 542 19.40 -15.33 -11.60
N PHE A 543 20.45 -16.06 -12.00
CA PHE A 543 21.81 -15.48 -12.01
C PHE A 543 21.90 -14.31 -13.00
N PRO A 544 22.84 -13.37 -12.79
CA PRO A 544 23.14 -12.33 -13.77
C PRO A 544 23.41 -12.92 -15.15
N GLY A 545 22.68 -12.46 -16.17
CA GLY A 545 22.77 -12.97 -17.55
C GLY A 545 21.87 -14.17 -17.87
N SER A 546 21.19 -14.76 -16.89
CA SER A 546 20.20 -15.85 -17.08
C SER A 546 18.90 -15.61 -16.30
N ASN A 547 18.56 -14.35 -16.08
CA ASN A 547 17.41 -13.83 -15.33
C ASN A 547 16.13 -13.70 -16.17
N TYR A 548 15.96 -14.56 -17.19
CA TYR A 548 14.80 -14.55 -18.09
C TYR A 548 14.02 -15.86 -18.00
N LEU A 549 12.74 -15.77 -17.63
CA LEU A 549 11.80 -16.88 -17.74
C LEU A 549 11.04 -16.72 -19.07
N ILE A 550 11.46 -17.52 -20.04
CA ILE A 550 11.01 -17.44 -21.44
C ILE A 550 9.49 -17.66 -21.55
N ALA A 551 8.84 -17.05 -22.53
CA ALA A 551 7.44 -17.26 -22.89
C ALA A 551 7.12 -18.70 -23.33
N GLU A 552 5.84 -19.03 -23.35
CA GLU A 552 5.33 -20.27 -23.93
C GLU A 552 5.65 -20.35 -25.44
N ARG A 553 6.12 -21.51 -25.91
CA ARG A 553 6.47 -21.75 -27.32
C ARG A 553 5.76 -22.98 -27.86
N ASN A 554 5.75 -23.12 -29.18
CA ASN A 554 5.24 -24.33 -29.81
C ASN A 554 6.11 -25.54 -29.44
N GLY A 555 5.47 -26.71 -29.29
CA GLY A 555 6.18 -27.98 -29.14
C GLY A 555 7.02 -28.31 -30.38
N SER A 556 7.90 -29.31 -30.23
CA SER A 556 8.87 -29.72 -31.26
C SER A 556 8.22 -29.98 -32.63
N ASN A 557 7.04 -30.61 -32.65
CA ASN A 557 6.20 -30.71 -33.84
C ASN A 557 4.84 -30.06 -33.58
N PRO A 558 4.60 -28.81 -34.02
CA PRO A 558 3.37 -28.08 -33.74
C PRO A 558 2.08 -28.74 -34.26
N LYS A 559 2.17 -29.74 -35.15
CA LYS A 559 1.01 -30.49 -35.66
C LYS A 559 0.57 -31.62 -34.71
N LYS A 560 1.43 -32.03 -33.77
CA LYS A 560 1.22 -33.20 -32.91
C LYS A 560 1.45 -32.88 -31.43
N ASP A 561 2.46 -32.08 -31.15
CA ASP A 561 2.89 -31.73 -29.82
C ASP A 561 2.21 -30.44 -29.39
N PRO A 562 1.68 -30.37 -28.16
CA PRO A 562 1.07 -29.16 -27.63
C PRO A 562 2.14 -28.06 -27.43
N ARG A 563 1.67 -26.84 -27.19
CA ARG A 563 2.55 -25.76 -26.71
C ARG A 563 3.18 -26.16 -25.37
N VAL A 564 4.37 -25.63 -25.11
CA VAL A 564 5.17 -25.92 -23.93
C VAL A 564 5.55 -24.62 -23.22
N PRO A 565 5.46 -24.56 -21.87
CA PRO A 565 5.78 -23.37 -21.13
C PRO A 565 7.29 -23.14 -21.11
N GLY A 566 7.72 -21.89 -21.02
CA GLY A 566 9.09 -21.62 -20.62
C GLY A 566 9.31 -22.12 -19.20
N THR A 567 10.42 -22.83 -18.99
CA THR A 567 10.67 -23.57 -17.75
C THR A 567 12.02 -23.17 -17.15
N GLN A 568 12.02 -22.82 -15.87
CA GLN A 568 13.23 -22.78 -15.06
C GLN A 568 13.06 -23.63 -13.81
N GLN A 569 14.11 -24.35 -13.40
CA GLN A 569 14.05 -25.20 -12.21
C GLN A 569 15.34 -25.11 -11.40
N SER A 570 15.21 -25.32 -10.10
CA SER A 570 16.34 -25.43 -9.20
C SER A 570 16.04 -26.38 -8.04
N VAL A 571 17.08 -27.00 -7.51
CA VAL A 571 17.02 -27.78 -6.29
C VAL A 571 17.43 -26.89 -5.12
N ILE A 572 16.75 -27.05 -4.00
CA ILE A 572 16.99 -26.37 -2.73
C ILE A 572 17.33 -27.43 -1.69
N SER A 573 18.42 -27.23 -0.98
CA SER A 573 18.92 -28.12 0.07
C SER A 573 18.72 -27.53 1.46
N PHE A 574 18.33 -28.39 2.39
CA PHE A 574 18.04 -28.03 3.77
C PHE A 574 18.63 -29.06 4.74
N THR A 575 19.07 -28.58 5.89
CA THR A 575 19.45 -29.36 7.07
C THR A 575 18.29 -29.44 8.06
N LYS A 576 18.21 -30.55 8.80
CA LYS A 576 17.25 -30.69 9.91
C LYS A 576 17.84 -30.15 11.21
N LYS A 577 18.02 -28.83 11.28
CA LYS A 577 18.56 -28.17 12.48
C LYS A 577 17.54 -28.06 13.60
N GLU A 578 16.28 -27.75 13.26
CA GLU A 578 15.20 -27.71 14.26
C GLU A 578 14.75 -29.12 14.64
N PRO A 579 14.60 -29.41 15.94
CA PRO A 579 14.05 -30.68 16.38
C PRO A 579 12.55 -30.76 16.01
N GLY A 580 12.12 -31.89 15.46
CA GLY A 580 10.69 -32.15 15.20
C GLY A 580 10.15 -31.66 13.85
N ILE A 581 11.01 -31.27 12.89
CA ILE A 581 10.56 -30.97 11.51
C ILE A 581 9.91 -32.21 10.87
N ASP A 582 8.64 -32.08 10.46
CA ASP A 582 7.90 -33.07 9.68
C ASP A 582 7.87 -32.68 8.20
N VAL A 583 8.96 -33.02 7.50
CA VAL A 583 9.18 -32.69 6.08
C VAL A 583 8.09 -33.30 5.20
N GLY A 584 7.73 -34.56 5.44
CA GLY A 584 6.79 -35.30 4.59
C GLY A 584 5.33 -34.90 4.74
N ARG A 585 5.01 -33.97 5.66
CA ARG A 585 3.63 -33.51 5.87
C ARG A 585 3.47 -32.02 5.75
N VAL A 586 4.12 -31.25 6.62
CA VAL A 586 3.81 -29.81 6.77
C VAL A 586 5.05 -28.97 6.48
N ASP A 587 6.17 -29.26 7.13
CA ASP A 587 7.31 -28.36 7.11
C ASP A 587 8.11 -28.36 5.79
N GLY A 588 7.92 -29.39 4.96
CA GLY A 588 8.53 -29.47 3.63
C GLY A 588 7.76 -28.72 2.55
N PHE A 589 6.59 -28.14 2.85
CA PHE A 589 5.73 -27.45 1.89
C PHE A 589 5.58 -25.96 2.23
N PRO A 590 5.63 -25.07 1.22
CA PRO A 590 5.44 -23.64 1.39
C PRO A 590 4.10 -23.27 2.03
N THR A 591 4.13 -22.34 2.98
CA THR A 591 2.92 -21.70 3.52
C THR A 591 2.49 -20.53 2.65
N LYS A 592 3.46 -19.83 2.03
CA LYS A 592 3.25 -18.74 1.08
C LYS A 592 4.30 -18.77 -0.02
N VAL A 593 3.89 -18.36 -1.20
CA VAL A 593 4.75 -18.18 -2.36
C VAL A 593 4.39 -16.86 -3.01
N TYR A 594 5.37 -16.01 -3.21
CA TYR A 594 5.26 -14.79 -3.98
C TYR A 594 6.00 -14.97 -5.30
N PHE A 595 5.41 -14.51 -6.40
CA PHE A 595 6.10 -14.42 -7.68
C PHE A 595 5.99 -12.98 -8.17
N ASN A 596 7.13 -12.33 -8.40
CA ASN A 596 7.17 -10.95 -8.87
C ASN A 596 6.30 -9.98 -8.02
N GLY A 597 6.22 -10.23 -6.72
CA GLY A 597 5.50 -9.42 -5.74
C GLY A 597 3.99 -9.65 -5.63
N GLU A 598 3.44 -10.60 -6.38
CA GLU A 598 2.07 -11.07 -6.20
C GLU A 598 2.07 -12.38 -5.40
N GLU A 599 1.16 -12.52 -4.43
CA GLU A 599 0.96 -13.76 -3.67
C GLU A 599 0.26 -14.80 -4.56
N CYS A 600 0.82 -16.00 -4.68
CA CYS A 600 0.27 -17.06 -5.51
C CYS A 600 -0.80 -17.88 -4.76
N SER A 601 -1.78 -18.40 -5.49
CA SER A 601 -2.74 -19.36 -4.93
C SER A 601 -2.04 -20.68 -4.58
N ILE A 602 -2.19 -21.13 -3.33
CA ILE A 602 -1.62 -22.39 -2.84
C ILE A 602 -2.73 -23.44 -2.62
N PRO A 603 -2.53 -24.71 -3.01
CA PRO A 603 -3.47 -25.77 -2.71
C PRO A 603 -3.60 -26.02 -1.21
N VAL A 604 -4.83 -26.22 -0.74
CA VAL A 604 -5.11 -26.52 0.68
C VAL A 604 -4.73 -27.96 1.04
N ILE A 605 -4.69 -28.84 0.04
CA ILE A 605 -4.37 -30.27 0.20
C ILE A 605 -2.87 -30.46 -0.04
N LEU A 606 -2.22 -31.21 0.84
CA LEU A 606 -0.82 -31.60 0.71
C LEU A 606 -0.70 -33.07 0.29
N PRO A 607 0.37 -33.47 -0.44
CA PRO A 607 0.60 -34.85 -0.80
C PRO A 607 0.61 -35.73 0.45
N SER A 608 -0.12 -36.84 0.43
CA SER A 608 -0.21 -37.75 1.58
C SER A 608 0.24 -39.17 1.23
N ASP A 609 0.75 -39.85 2.26
CA ASP A 609 1.32 -41.20 2.21
C ASP A 609 0.35 -42.26 2.81
N ALA A 610 -0.94 -41.92 2.92
CA ALA A 610 -1.93 -42.65 3.72
C ALA A 610 -2.08 -44.12 3.28
N GLU A 611 -2.00 -44.40 1.97
CA GLU A 611 -2.12 -45.76 1.45
C GLU A 611 -0.91 -46.65 1.82
N ARG A 612 0.31 -46.11 1.84
CA ARG A 612 1.51 -46.87 2.22
C ARG A 612 1.48 -47.31 3.68
N ARG A 613 0.96 -46.47 4.59
CA ARG A 613 0.86 -46.82 6.02
C ARG A 613 -0.23 -47.86 6.29
N ALA A 614 -1.34 -47.82 5.57
CA ALA A 614 -2.39 -48.84 5.70
C ALA A 614 -1.87 -50.22 5.29
N VAL A 615 -1.10 -50.30 4.20
CA VAL A 615 -0.46 -51.55 3.75
C VAL A 615 0.59 -52.04 4.74
N VAL A 616 1.47 -51.16 5.24
CA VAL A 616 2.51 -51.57 6.23
C VAL A 616 1.87 -52.02 7.55
N SER A 617 0.82 -51.34 8.02
CA SER A 617 0.07 -51.72 9.22
C SER A 617 -0.65 -53.06 9.05
N ALA A 618 -1.29 -53.30 7.90
CA ALA A 618 -1.95 -54.56 7.59
C ALA A 618 -0.95 -55.73 7.48
N VAL A 619 0.22 -55.51 6.88
CA VAL A 619 1.29 -56.51 6.80
C VAL A 619 1.87 -56.80 8.18
N PHE A 620 2.12 -55.78 9.02
CA PHE A 620 2.60 -55.99 10.38
C PHE A 620 1.58 -56.73 11.25
N SER A 621 0.29 -56.36 11.19
CA SER A 621 -0.78 -57.10 11.87
C SER A 621 -0.92 -58.52 11.36
N GLY A 622 -0.79 -58.75 10.05
CA GLY A 622 -0.82 -60.10 9.46
C GLY A 622 0.36 -60.97 9.92
N VAL A 623 1.58 -60.42 9.94
CA VAL A 623 2.78 -61.11 10.43
C VAL A 623 2.71 -61.38 11.94
N LEU A 624 2.19 -60.43 12.72
CA LEU A 624 1.97 -60.60 14.15
C LEU A 624 0.92 -61.69 14.43
N LEU A 625 -0.16 -61.73 13.65
CA LEU A 625 -1.20 -62.75 13.76
C LEU A 625 -0.65 -64.14 13.41
N ILE A 626 0.18 -64.25 12.37
CA ILE A 626 0.87 -65.49 12.00
C ILE A 626 1.84 -65.94 13.11
N LEU A 627 2.63 -65.02 13.68
CA LEU A 627 3.52 -65.32 14.81
C LEU A 627 2.75 -65.79 16.05
N VAL A 628 1.61 -65.15 16.37
CA VAL A 628 0.75 -65.58 17.48
C VAL A 628 0.17 -66.97 17.22
N ILE A 629 -0.29 -67.26 16.00
CA ILE A 629 -0.78 -68.60 15.62
C ILE A 629 0.34 -69.65 15.76
N PHE A 630 1.56 -69.35 15.32
CA PHE A 630 2.70 -70.27 15.48
C PHE A 630 3.08 -70.52 16.95
N ILE A 631 2.97 -69.50 17.81
CA ILE A 631 3.23 -69.64 19.25
C ILE A 631 2.12 -70.44 19.95
N VAL A 632 0.87 -70.34 19.49
CA VAL A 632 -0.27 -71.11 20.04
C VAL A 632 -0.30 -72.55 19.54
N MET A 633 0.40 -72.85 18.44
CA MET A 633 0.50 -74.21 17.85
C MET A 633 1.75 -75.00 18.30
N GLN A 634 2.63 -74.44 19.12
CA GLN A 634 3.70 -75.13 19.86
C GLN A 634 3.24 -75.43 21.28
#